data_AF-A0A1Y3WP86-F1
#
_entry.id   AF-A0A1Y3WP86-F1
#
_cell.length_a   1.000
_cell.length_b   1.000
_cell.length_c   1.000
_cell.angle_alpha   90.00
_cell.angle_beta   90.00
_cell.angle_gamma   90.00
#
_symmetry.space_group_name_H-M   'P 1'
#
loop_
_entity.id
_entity.type
_entity.pdbx_description
1 polymer ?
#
loop_
_entity_poly.entity_id
_entity_poly.type
_entity_poly.pdbx_seq_one_letter_code
_entity_poly.pdbx_strand_id
1 'polypeptide(L)'
;MYKKYSKPPKSPVSLNLDEFMAICGELYQVVLTDDTITFSQMSNDNPFRTILLRNIYGIEKFEYHMALVSSSYILFFNRDEVDVTVHFKPESTNWIKRFYDWCKYRLMRKDNS
;
A
#
# COMPACT_ATOMS: atom_id res chain seq x y z
N MET A 1 8.86 4.13 4.26
CA MET A 1 7.47 3.61 4.32
C MET A 1 7.41 2.09 4.50
N TYR A 2 7.69 1.26 3.49
CA TYR A 2 7.47 -0.21 3.56
C TYR A 2 8.13 -0.97 4.71
N LYS A 3 9.31 -0.56 5.18
CA LYS A 3 9.96 -1.19 6.35
C LYS A 3 9.24 -0.87 7.66
N LYS A 4 8.74 0.37 7.80
CA LYS A 4 8.02 0.87 8.99
C LYS A 4 6.65 0.18 9.13
N TYR A 5 5.95 0.04 8.02
CA TYR A 5 4.64 -0.61 7.94
C TYR A 5 4.74 -2.01 7.34
N SER A 6 5.66 -2.82 7.85
CA SER A 6 5.80 -4.21 7.40
C SER A 6 4.70 -5.14 7.93
N LYS A 7 3.99 -4.70 8.97
CA LYS A 7 2.91 -5.44 9.65
C LYS A 7 1.66 -4.58 9.72
N PRO A 8 0.45 -5.19 9.71
CA PRO A 8 -0.77 -4.45 9.93
C PRO A 8 -0.77 -3.82 11.34
N PRO A 9 -1.51 -2.71 11.55
CA PRO A 9 -1.64 -2.10 12.85
C PRO A 9 -2.25 -3.09 13.86
N LYS A 10 -1.89 -2.97 15.13
CA LYS A 10 -2.44 -3.82 16.20
C LYS A 10 -3.94 -3.61 16.41
N SER A 11 -4.45 -2.43 16.04
CA SER A 11 -5.86 -2.07 16.07
C SER A 11 -6.15 -1.01 15.00
N PRO A 12 -7.29 -1.04 14.30
CA PRO A 12 -7.71 0.02 13.38
C PRO A 12 -7.75 1.41 14.03
N VAL A 13 -8.02 1.47 15.34
CA VAL A 13 -8.04 2.71 16.14
C VAL A 13 -6.66 3.40 16.16
N SER A 14 -5.58 2.66 15.93
CA SER A 14 -4.23 3.24 15.85
C SER A 14 -3.91 3.87 14.50
N LEU A 15 -4.82 3.82 13.54
CA LEU A 15 -4.70 4.55 12.28
C LEU A 15 -5.08 6.01 12.52
N ASN A 16 -4.30 6.96 11.98
CA ASN A 16 -4.60 8.40 12.01
C ASN A 16 -5.77 8.75 11.07
N LEU A 17 -6.89 8.01 11.14
CA LEU A 17 -8.06 8.20 10.28
C LEU A 17 -8.68 9.57 10.50
N ASP A 18 -8.73 10.07 11.73
CA ASP A 18 -9.26 11.41 12.02
C ASP A 18 -8.47 12.50 11.29
N GLU A 19 -7.14 12.41 11.31
CA GLU A 19 -6.28 13.36 10.58
C GLU A 19 -6.44 13.22 9.07
N PHE A 20 -6.59 11.99 8.56
CA PHE A 20 -6.88 11.76 7.16
C PHE A 20 -8.22 12.39 6.74
N MET A 21 -9.28 12.18 7.52
CA MET A 21 -10.59 12.75 7.26
C MET A 21 -10.56 14.27 7.32
N ALA A 22 -9.80 14.85 8.24
CA ALA A 22 -9.66 16.31 8.36
C ALA A 22 -8.97 16.95 7.15
N ILE A 23 -8.02 16.25 6.51
CA ILE A 23 -7.23 16.80 5.40
C ILE A 23 -7.83 16.41 4.04
N CYS A 24 -8.20 15.15 3.87
CA CYS A 24 -8.60 14.58 2.58
C CYS A 24 -10.12 14.33 2.50
N GLY A 25 -10.85 14.38 3.61
CA GLY A 25 -12.25 13.97 3.69
C GLY A 25 -13.16 14.71 2.72
N GLU A 26 -13.08 16.05 2.73
CA GLU A 26 -13.89 16.90 1.85
C GLU A 26 -13.42 16.82 0.40
N LEU A 27 -12.12 17.03 0.16
CA LEU A 27 -11.52 17.07 -1.18
C LEU A 27 -11.79 15.80 -2.00
N TYR A 28 -11.68 14.62 -1.38
CA TYR A 28 -11.88 13.34 -2.06
C TYR A 28 -13.28 12.74 -1.84
N GLN A 29 -14.17 13.46 -1.13
CA GLN A 29 -15.50 13.01 -0.74
C GLN A 29 -15.45 11.61 -0.10
N VAL A 30 -14.65 11.52 0.96
CA VAL A 30 -14.36 10.25 1.64
C VAL A 30 -15.57 9.82 2.46
N VAL A 31 -16.01 8.59 2.22
CA VAL A 31 -17.03 7.91 3.04
C VAL A 31 -16.34 6.83 3.86
N LEU A 32 -16.37 6.99 5.18
CA LEU A 32 -15.84 6.02 6.13
C LEU A 32 -16.98 5.20 6.75
N THR A 33 -16.79 3.89 6.78
CA THR A 33 -17.67 2.91 7.44
C THR A 33 -16.84 2.09 8.43
N ASP A 34 -17.47 1.16 9.16
CA ASP A 34 -16.76 0.30 10.12
C ASP A 34 -15.67 -0.57 9.47
N ASP A 35 -15.84 -0.94 8.20
CA ASP A 35 -14.95 -1.89 7.51
C ASP A 35 -14.18 -1.29 6.33
N THR A 36 -14.67 -0.19 5.73
CA THR A 36 -14.15 0.35 4.48
C THR A 36 -14.02 1.86 4.49
N ILE A 37 -13.08 2.34 3.67
CA ILE A 37 -12.95 3.73 3.24
C ILE A 37 -13.21 3.81 1.74
N THR A 38 -14.07 4.73 1.30
CA THR A 38 -14.43 4.92 -0.11
C THR A 38 -14.18 6.35 -0.55
N PHE A 39 -13.50 6.53 -1.69
CA PHE A 39 -13.17 7.83 -2.29
C PHE A 39 -14.14 8.13 -3.43
N SER A 40 -15.19 8.91 -3.17
CA SER A 40 -16.30 9.10 -4.14
C SER A 40 -15.88 9.90 -5.39
N GLN A 41 -14.82 10.69 -5.30
CA GLN A 41 -14.24 11.41 -6.44
C GLN A 41 -13.55 10.49 -7.46
N MET A 42 -13.23 9.24 -7.09
CA MET A 42 -12.67 8.28 -8.04
C MET A 42 -13.77 7.60 -8.86
N SER A 43 -13.45 7.28 -10.12
CA SER A 43 -14.34 6.52 -11.01
C SER A 43 -14.66 5.13 -10.44
N ASN A 44 -15.87 4.63 -10.72
CA ASN A 44 -16.38 3.36 -10.21
C ASN A 44 -15.57 2.13 -10.62
N ASP A 45 -14.83 2.21 -11.73
CA ASP A 45 -13.94 1.17 -12.23
C ASP A 45 -12.53 1.23 -11.61
N ASN A 46 -12.22 2.26 -10.81
CA ASN A 46 -10.93 2.40 -10.16
C ASN A 46 -10.79 1.34 -9.03
N PRO A 47 -9.77 0.45 -9.10
CA PRO A 47 -9.59 -0.61 -8.11
C PRO A 47 -9.20 -0.12 -6.72
N PHE A 48 -8.79 1.15 -6.58
CA PHE A 48 -8.44 1.79 -5.32
C PHE A 48 -9.56 2.69 -4.77
N ARG A 49 -10.74 2.73 -5.43
CA ARG A 49 -11.88 3.54 -5.00
C ARG A 49 -12.38 3.17 -3.61
N THR A 50 -12.44 1.88 -3.30
CA THR A 50 -12.90 1.38 -1.99
C THR A 50 -11.87 0.43 -1.42
N ILE A 51 -11.40 0.73 -0.21
CA ILE A 51 -10.34 -0.01 0.47
C ILE A 51 -10.87 -0.50 1.81
N LEU A 52 -10.59 -1.76 2.12
CA LEU A 52 -10.88 -2.33 3.43
C LEU A 52 -9.91 -1.77 4.48
N LEU A 53 -10.41 -1.32 5.63
CA LEU A 53 -9.58 -0.78 6.71
C LEU A 53 -8.53 -1.79 7.19
N ARG A 54 -8.85 -3.10 7.20
CA ARG A 54 -7.90 -4.17 7.51
C ARG A 54 -6.69 -4.26 6.56
N ASN A 55 -6.80 -3.69 5.36
CA ASN A 55 -5.72 -3.64 4.37
C ASN A 55 -4.86 -2.38 4.51
N ILE A 56 -5.23 -1.45 5.40
CA ILE A 56 -4.48 -0.22 5.67
C ILE A 56 -3.51 -0.50 6.80
N TYR A 57 -2.22 -0.47 6.46
CA TYR A 57 -1.13 -0.72 7.39
C TYR A 57 -0.70 0.56 8.11
N GLY A 58 -0.93 1.71 7.50
CA GLY A 58 -0.60 3.01 8.07
C GLY A 58 -1.16 4.17 7.26
N ILE A 59 -1.22 5.32 7.93
CA ILE A 59 -1.60 6.62 7.38
C ILE A 59 -0.50 7.58 7.83
N GLU A 60 0.12 8.29 6.89
CA GLU A 60 1.23 9.21 7.21
C GLU A 60 1.16 10.49 6.38
N LYS A 61 1.15 11.61 7.10
CA LYS A 61 1.15 12.96 6.53
C LYS A 61 2.54 13.35 6.06
N PHE A 62 2.60 13.91 4.86
CA PHE A 62 3.76 14.56 4.27
C PHE A 62 3.46 16.04 4.01
N GLU A 63 4.46 16.77 3.52
CA GLU A 63 4.34 18.20 3.20
C GLU A 63 3.20 18.46 2.22
N TYR A 64 3.20 17.79 1.06
CA TYR A 64 2.20 18.00 0.00
C TYR A 64 1.21 16.84 -0.18
N HIS A 65 1.40 15.72 0.53
CA HIS A 65 0.62 14.51 0.34
C HIS A 65 0.17 13.88 1.65
N MET A 66 -0.89 13.09 1.58
CA MET A 66 -1.23 12.10 2.60
C MET A 66 -0.97 10.70 2.01
N ALA A 67 -0.21 9.85 2.70
CA ALA A 67 0.06 8.49 2.25
C ALA A 67 -0.73 7.42 3.00
N LEU A 68 -1.59 6.69 2.28
CA LEU A 68 -2.25 5.48 2.77
C LEU A 68 -1.41 4.28 2.37
N VAL A 69 -0.87 3.59 3.38
CA VAL A 69 0.08 2.49 3.20
C VAL A 69 -0.66 1.17 3.29
N SER A 70 -0.43 0.28 2.33
CA SER A 70 -0.84 -1.13 2.37
C SER A 70 0.38 -2.06 2.35
N SER A 71 0.14 -3.37 2.33
CA SER A 71 1.20 -4.38 2.31
C SER A 71 2.00 -4.41 1.00
N SER A 72 1.33 -4.09 -0.12
CA SER A 72 1.85 -4.22 -1.49
C SER A 72 1.85 -2.91 -2.29
N TYR A 73 1.23 -1.84 -1.79
CA TYR A 73 1.20 -0.54 -2.44
C TYR A 73 1.08 0.59 -1.42
N ILE A 74 1.34 1.82 -1.87
CA ILE A 74 1.08 3.06 -1.16
C ILE A 74 0.28 3.96 -2.09
N LEU A 75 -0.78 4.57 -1.57
CA LEU A 75 -1.52 5.62 -2.25
C LEU A 75 -1.10 6.96 -1.68
N PHE A 76 -0.71 7.88 -2.55
CA PHE A 76 -0.41 9.27 -2.20
C PHE A 76 -1.54 10.15 -2.69
N PHE A 77 -2.25 10.76 -1.75
CA PHE A 77 -3.30 11.74 -2.00
C PHE A 77 -2.69 13.13 -1.95
N ASN A 78 -2.79 13.91 -3.02
CA ASN A 78 -2.45 15.33 -3.00
C ASN A 78 -3.37 16.07 -2.02
N ARG A 79 -2.85 17.09 -1.33
CA ARG A 79 -3.60 17.85 -0.32
C ARG A 79 -4.37 19.04 -0.88
N ASP A 80 -4.02 19.52 -2.06
CA ASP A 80 -4.55 20.75 -2.66
C ASP A 80 -5.45 20.48 -3.88
N GLU A 81 -5.28 19.33 -4.53
CA GLU A 81 -6.06 18.92 -5.70
C GLU A 81 -6.47 17.44 -5.65
N VAL A 82 -7.48 17.07 -6.42
CA VAL A 82 -7.95 15.68 -6.54
C VAL A 82 -6.99 14.91 -7.46
N ASP A 83 -5.87 14.47 -6.90
CA ASP A 83 -4.89 13.62 -7.57
C ASP A 83 -4.38 12.51 -6.64
N VAL A 84 -4.37 11.28 -7.15
CA VAL A 84 -3.93 10.11 -6.38
C VAL A 84 -2.91 9.32 -7.17
N THR A 85 -1.70 9.29 -6.65
CA THR A 85 -0.60 8.51 -7.21
C THR A 85 -0.48 7.16 -6.49
N VAL A 86 -0.39 6.09 -7.27
CA VAL A 86 -0.19 4.73 -6.76
C VAL A 86 1.26 4.33 -6.90
N HIS A 87 1.89 3.95 -5.79
CA HIS A 87 3.25 3.42 -5.78
C HIS A 87 3.24 1.95 -5.36
N PHE A 88 3.47 1.04 -6.31
CA PHE A 88 3.55 -0.40 -6.03
C PHE A 88 4.85 -0.78 -5.36
N LYS A 89 4.78 -1.73 -4.43
CA LYS A 89 5.96 -2.33 -3.84
C LYS A 89 6.62 -3.23 -4.89
N PRO A 90 7.91 -3.04 -5.21
CA PRO A 90 8.59 -3.97 -6.09
C PRO A 90 8.59 -5.36 -5.47
N GLU A 91 8.35 -6.39 -6.28
CA GLU A 91 8.50 -7.77 -5.82
C GLU A 91 9.91 -7.95 -5.26
N SER A 92 10.00 -8.58 -4.07
CA SER A 92 11.30 -8.93 -3.54
C SER A 92 11.96 -9.86 -4.55
N THR A 93 13.09 -9.45 -5.11
CA THR A 93 13.91 -10.33 -5.95
C THR A 93 14.20 -11.55 -5.09
N ASN A 94 13.60 -12.69 -5.46
CA ASN A 94 13.70 -13.92 -4.68
C ASN A 94 15.17 -14.36 -4.70
N TRP A 95 15.97 -13.87 -3.77
CA TRP A 95 17.35 -14.33 -3.55
C TRP A 95 17.35 -15.85 -3.34
N ILE A 96 16.29 -16.41 -2.77
CA ILE A 96 16.04 -17.84 -2.65
C ILE A 96 15.83 -18.50 -4.02
N LYS A 97 15.08 -17.87 -4.94
CA LYS A 97 14.92 -18.36 -6.32
C LYS A 97 16.24 -18.29 -7.07
N ARG A 98 16.98 -17.19 -6.95
CA ARG A 98 18.33 -17.04 -7.55
C ARG A 98 19.31 -18.07 -6.96
N PHE A 99 19.23 -18.35 -5.67
CA PHE A 99 20.04 -19.36 -5.00
C PHE A 99 19.63 -20.78 -5.41
N TYR A 100 18.34 -21.06 -5.50
CA TYR A 100 17.80 -22.32 -6.01
C TYR A 100 18.24 -22.56 -7.45
N ASP A 101 18.10 -21.56 -8.31
CA ASP A 101 18.56 -21.60 -9.70
C ASP A 101 20.07 -21.85 -9.75
N TRP A 102 20.87 -21.15 -8.94
CA TRP A 102 22.32 -21.37 -8.84
C TRP A 102 22.68 -22.79 -8.38
N CYS A 103 22.04 -23.32 -7.34
CA CYS A 103 22.22 -24.69 -6.86
C CYS A 103 21.86 -25.71 -7.94
N LYS A 104 20.73 -25.50 -8.62
CA LYS A 104 20.26 -26.35 -9.73
C LYS A 104 21.28 -26.36 -10.88
N TYR A 105 21.78 -25.20 -11.30
CA TYR A 105 22.83 -25.08 -12.31
C TYR A 105 24.14 -25.78 -11.91
N ARG A 106 24.50 -25.71 -10.62
CA ARG A 106 25.74 -26.32 -10.11
C ARG A 106 25.66 -27.84 -10.00
N LEU A 107 24.49 -28.39 -9.66
CA LEU A 107 24.27 -29.84 -9.58
C LEU A 107 24.28 -30.49 -10.97
N MET A 108 23.67 -29.87 -11.97
CA MET A 108 23.66 -30.40 -13.35
C MET A 108 25.04 -30.44 -14.04
N ARG A 109 26.06 -29.76 -13.51
CA ARG A 109 27.45 -29.88 -14.01
C ARG A 109 28.16 -31.14 -13.56
N LYS A 110 27.66 -31.83 -12.52
CA LYS A 110 28.33 -33.00 -11.94
C LYS A 110 27.93 -34.33 -12.61
N ASP A 111 26.87 -34.33 -13.42
CA ASP A 111 26.36 -35.53 -14.09
C ASP A 111 26.91 -35.72 -15.53
N ASN A 112 27.75 -34.79 -16.02
CA ASN A 112 28.32 -34.80 -17.38
C ASN A 112 29.86 -34.93 -17.41
N SER A 113 30.49 -35.43 -16.36
CA SER A 113 31.94 -35.71 -16.29
C SER A 113 32.22 -37.06 -15.66
#